data_AF-A0A1C5JPA2-F1
#
_entry.id   AF-A0A1C5JPA2-F1
#
_cell.length_a   1.000
_cell.length_b   1.000
_cell.length_c   1.000
_cell.angle_alpha   90.00
_cell.angle_beta   90.00
_cell.angle_gamma   90.00
#
_symmetry.space_group_name_H-M   'P 1'
#
loop_
_entity.id
_entity.type
_entity.pdbx_description
1 polymer ?
#
loop_
_entity_poly.entity_id
_entity_poly.type
_entity_poly.pdbx_seq_one_letter_code
_entity_poly.pdbx_strand_id
1 'polypeptide(L)'
;MTSGESDTRGNRPRTDLERLRPILRASWGADTCDPHDLPAWHPGNPARGQCGVTALIVQDLLGGELVLGEVFVGDAQVGHHYWNRLPDGGDVDLTADQFHPREVVVGARVQRRPAGPPGRCRQQYELLRRRVLSALDDNPAGNDVAS
;
A
#
# COMPACT_ATOMS: atom_id res chain seq x y z
N MET A 1 42.34 -20.47 -9.87
CA MET A 1 41.76 -20.86 -8.57
C MET A 1 40.49 -20.07 -8.39
N THR A 2 39.38 -20.79 -8.34
CA THR A 2 38.00 -20.36 -8.09
C THR A 2 37.93 -19.47 -6.84
N SER A 3 37.11 -18.44 -6.79
CA SER A 3 35.67 -18.60 -6.58
C SER A 3 34.87 -17.43 -7.16
N GLY A 4 33.95 -17.76 -8.07
CA GLY A 4 32.81 -16.90 -8.37
C GLY A 4 31.83 -16.99 -7.21
N GLU A 5 31.62 -15.87 -6.53
CA GLU A 5 30.56 -15.75 -5.54
C GLU A 5 29.24 -15.73 -6.31
N SER A 6 28.55 -16.87 -6.29
CA SER A 6 27.23 -17.01 -6.86
C SER A 6 26.27 -16.23 -5.97
N ASP A 7 25.88 -15.03 -6.40
CA ASP A 7 24.82 -14.25 -5.76
C ASP A 7 23.51 -15.05 -5.88
N THR A 8 23.18 -15.76 -4.81
CA THR A 8 21.95 -16.54 -4.66
C THR A 8 20.80 -15.68 -4.15
N ARG A 9 20.79 -14.37 -4.46
CA ARG A 9 19.54 -13.60 -4.47
C ARG A 9 18.73 -14.02 -5.69
N GLY A 10 18.10 -15.18 -5.52
CA GLY A 10 17.21 -15.83 -6.46
C GLY A 10 16.27 -14.83 -7.10
N ASN A 11 16.12 -15.00 -8.41
CA ASN A 11 15.18 -14.42 -9.34
C ASN A 11 13.75 -14.40 -8.76
N ARG A 12 13.47 -13.53 -7.79
CA ARG A 12 12.10 -13.23 -7.37
C ARG A 12 11.48 -12.52 -8.57
N PRO A 13 10.40 -13.05 -9.15
CA PRO A 13 9.72 -12.38 -10.24
C PRO A 13 9.38 -10.95 -9.80
N ARG A 14 9.65 -9.98 -10.69
CA ARG A 14 9.30 -8.57 -10.45
C ARG A 14 7.84 -8.52 -10.03
N THR A 15 7.59 -8.03 -8.81
CA THR A 15 6.22 -7.76 -8.39
C THR A 15 5.75 -6.54 -9.17
N ASP A 16 4.57 -6.62 -9.78
CA ASP A 16 3.91 -5.51 -10.44
C ASP A 16 2.58 -5.18 -9.75
N LEU A 17 1.94 -4.09 -10.19
CA LEU A 17 0.68 -3.63 -9.60
C LEU A 17 -0.46 -4.61 -9.76
N GLU A 18 -0.54 -5.30 -10.90
CA GLU A 18 -1.64 -6.21 -11.20
C GLU A 18 -1.62 -7.41 -10.26
N ARG A 19 -0.42 -7.90 -9.92
CA ARG A 19 -0.26 -8.93 -8.88
C ARG A 19 -0.47 -8.38 -7.47
N LEU A 20 0.01 -7.17 -7.18
CA LEU A 20 -0.01 -6.61 -5.82
C LEU A 20 -1.40 -6.15 -5.37
N ARG A 21 -2.23 -5.61 -6.27
CA ARG A 21 -3.57 -5.08 -5.98
C ARG A 21 -4.50 -6.09 -5.29
N PRO A 22 -4.74 -7.30 -5.82
CA PRO A 22 -5.62 -8.27 -5.16
C PRO A 22 -5.06 -8.77 -3.82
N ILE A 23 -3.73 -8.90 -3.70
CA ILE A 23 -3.07 -9.34 -2.46
C ILE A 23 -3.25 -8.32 -1.35
N LEU A 24 -3.02 -7.03 -1.63
CA LEU A 24 -3.27 -5.97 -0.67
C LEU A 24 -4.72 -5.95 -0.22
N ARG A 25 -5.66 -6.03 -1.17
CA ARG A 25 -7.10 -6.01 -0.89
C ARG A 25 -7.55 -7.17 -0.01
N ALA A 26 -7.02 -8.37 -0.24
CA ALA A 26 -7.28 -9.55 0.59
C ALA A 26 -6.58 -9.51 1.96
N SER A 27 -5.51 -8.72 2.11
CA SER A 27 -4.72 -8.60 3.33
C SER A 27 -5.23 -7.54 4.31
N TRP A 28 -6.09 -6.63 3.85
CA TRP A 28 -6.69 -5.60 4.69
C TRP A 28 -7.68 -6.18 5.70
N GLY A 29 -7.68 -5.59 6.88
CA GLY A 29 -8.66 -5.85 7.92
C GLY A 29 -8.77 -4.68 8.89
N ALA A 30 -9.70 -4.79 9.84
CA ALA A 30 -9.82 -3.85 10.95
C ALA A 30 -8.51 -3.67 11.73
N ASP A 31 -7.67 -4.71 11.80
CA ASP A 31 -6.39 -4.72 12.50
C ASP A 31 -5.22 -4.10 11.72
N THR A 32 -5.42 -3.82 10.42
CA THR A 32 -4.48 -3.00 9.62
C THR A 32 -5.03 -1.60 9.36
N CYS A 33 -6.28 -1.34 9.72
CA CYS A 33 -6.90 -0.04 9.61
C CYS A 33 -6.24 0.96 10.56
N ASP A 34 -6.09 2.18 10.08
CA ASP A 34 -5.82 3.35 10.90
C ASP A 34 -6.82 3.42 12.09
N PRO A 35 -6.35 3.50 13.36
CA PRO A 35 -7.24 3.62 14.51
C PRO A 35 -8.19 4.82 14.45
N HIS A 36 -7.81 5.91 13.76
CA HIS A 36 -8.68 7.07 13.55
C HIS A 36 -9.91 6.72 12.70
N ASP A 37 -9.72 5.92 11.66
CA ASP A 37 -10.76 5.54 10.70
C ASP A 37 -11.49 4.25 11.08
N LEU A 38 -10.98 3.50 12.05
CA LEU A 38 -11.54 2.23 12.50
C LEU A 38 -13.04 2.29 12.84
N PRO A 39 -13.59 3.37 13.45
CA PRO A 39 -15.04 3.48 13.68
C PRO A 39 -15.88 3.51 12.39
N ALA A 40 -15.30 3.92 11.27
CA ALA A 40 -15.95 3.96 9.96
C ALA A 40 -15.59 2.76 9.07
N TRP A 41 -14.67 1.89 9.50
CA TRP A 41 -14.28 0.69 8.77
C TRP A 41 -15.35 -0.40 8.88
N HIS A 42 -15.62 -1.09 7.79
CA HIS A 42 -16.46 -2.29 7.78
C HIS A 42 -16.11 -3.17 6.56
N PRO A 43 -16.50 -4.47 6.54
CA PRO A 43 -16.17 -5.38 5.44
C PRO A 43 -16.66 -4.95 4.05
N GLY A 44 -17.68 -4.08 3.99
CA GLY A 44 -18.19 -3.50 2.74
C GLY A 44 -17.35 -2.33 2.20
N ASN A 45 -16.46 -1.76 3.02
CA ASN A 45 -15.47 -0.75 2.63
C ASN A 45 -14.11 -1.09 3.29
N PRO A 46 -13.43 -2.16 2.84
CA PRO A 46 -12.21 -2.62 3.48
C PRO A 46 -11.02 -1.67 3.31
N ALA A 47 -11.08 -0.75 2.32
CA ALA A 47 -10.04 0.24 2.03
C ALA A 47 -9.98 1.38 3.05
N ARG A 48 -11.06 1.61 3.84
CA ARG A 48 -11.13 2.65 4.88
C ARG A 48 -9.91 2.59 5.80
N GLY A 49 -9.19 3.71 5.93
CA GLY A 49 -8.04 3.80 6.82
C GLY A 49 -6.82 2.95 6.43
N GLN A 50 -6.74 2.44 5.19
CA GLN A 50 -5.61 1.61 4.74
C GLN A 50 -4.56 2.41 3.95
N CYS A 51 -4.82 3.67 3.61
CA CYS A 51 -4.01 4.44 2.64
C CYS A 51 -2.53 4.56 3.04
N GLY A 52 -2.24 5.01 4.27
CA GLY A 52 -0.87 5.22 4.73
C GLY A 52 -0.06 3.93 4.73
N VAL A 53 -0.58 2.86 5.33
CA VAL A 53 0.13 1.58 5.42
C VAL A 53 0.29 0.91 4.05
N THR A 54 -0.70 1.05 3.17
CA THR A 54 -0.66 0.54 1.79
C THR A 54 0.38 1.28 0.96
N ALA A 55 0.39 2.61 1.01
CA ALA A 55 1.32 3.41 0.23
C ALA A 55 2.79 3.18 0.63
N LEU A 56 3.04 2.89 1.91
CA LEU A 56 4.38 2.49 2.37
C LEU A 56 4.81 1.13 1.81
N ILE A 57 3.91 0.14 1.76
CA ILE A 57 4.23 -1.19 1.22
C ILE A 57 4.43 -1.14 -0.29
N VAL A 58 3.60 -0.38 -1.02
CA VAL A 58 3.78 -0.16 -2.45
C VAL A 58 5.14 0.50 -2.71
N GLN A 59 5.50 1.53 -1.94
CA GLN A 59 6.80 2.17 -2.05
C GLN A 59 7.97 1.21 -1.76
N ASP A 60 7.85 0.36 -0.74
CA ASP A 60 8.89 -0.62 -0.40
C ASP A 60 9.12 -1.67 -1.50
N LEU A 61 8.06 -2.05 -2.22
CA LEU A 61 8.09 -3.12 -3.22
C LEU A 61 8.38 -2.61 -4.64
N LEU A 62 7.82 -1.45 -5.01
CA LEU A 62 7.84 -0.92 -6.36
C LEU A 62 8.66 0.38 -6.49
N GLY A 63 9.11 0.94 -5.36
CA GLY A 63 9.80 2.23 -5.33
C GLY A 63 8.85 3.41 -5.52
N GLY A 64 9.38 4.50 -6.08
CA GLY A 64 8.61 5.71 -6.35
C GLY A 64 8.45 6.64 -5.15
N GLU A 65 7.61 7.64 -5.33
CA GLU A 65 7.36 8.72 -4.38
C GLU A 65 6.11 8.43 -3.55
N LEU A 66 6.13 8.89 -2.29
CA LEU A 66 4.94 8.94 -1.45
C LEU A 66 4.26 10.29 -1.69
N VAL A 67 3.00 10.30 -2.07
CA VAL A 67 2.23 11.52 -2.37
C VAL A 67 1.15 11.70 -1.30
N LEU A 68 0.98 12.93 -0.84
CA LEU A 68 0.03 13.32 0.19
C LEU A 68 -0.99 14.32 -0.37
N GLY A 69 -2.27 14.03 -0.16
CA GLY A 69 -3.39 14.93 -0.37
C GLY A 69 -4.14 15.19 0.93
N GLU A 70 -4.95 16.23 0.95
CA GLU A 70 -5.79 16.62 2.07
C GLU A 70 -7.22 16.18 1.78
N VAL A 71 -7.91 15.59 2.76
CA VAL A 71 -9.29 15.10 2.60
C VAL A 71 -10.25 16.12 3.19
N PHE A 72 -11.24 16.55 2.42
CA PHE A 72 -12.24 17.54 2.79
C PHE A 72 -13.65 17.00 2.77
N VAL A 73 -14.50 17.49 3.69
CA VAL A 73 -15.96 17.38 3.62
C VAL A 73 -16.52 18.80 3.65
N GLY A 74 -17.03 19.29 2.52
CA GLY A 74 -17.27 20.72 2.35
C GLY A 74 -15.95 21.49 2.49
N ASP A 75 -15.94 22.53 3.34
CA ASP A 75 -14.74 23.36 3.57
C ASP A 75 -13.85 22.86 4.73
N ALA A 76 -14.25 21.78 5.42
CA ALA A 76 -13.52 21.24 6.55
C ALA A 76 -12.52 20.16 6.11
N GLN A 77 -11.22 20.37 6.40
CA GLN A 77 -10.22 19.32 6.26
C GLN A 77 -10.42 18.29 7.38
N VAL A 78 -10.75 17.06 7.01
CA VAL A 78 -11.04 15.95 7.93
C VAL A 78 -9.93 14.92 7.99
N GLY A 79 -8.97 14.95 7.06
CA GLY A 79 -7.93 13.95 7.03
C GLY A 79 -6.84 14.20 5.99
N HIS A 80 -6.04 13.16 5.82
CA HIS A 80 -4.95 13.09 4.86
C HIS A 80 -5.07 11.79 4.08
N HIS A 81 -4.65 11.82 2.82
CA HIS A 81 -4.65 10.66 1.95
C HIS A 81 -3.27 10.44 1.37
N TYR A 82 -2.82 9.19 1.39
CA TYR A 82 -1.53 8.80 0.83
C TYR A 82 -1.71 7.85 -0.33
N TRP A 83 -0.98 8.11 -1.42
CA TRP A 83 -0.83 7.22 -2.56
C TRP A 83 0.60 7.29 -3.10
N ASN A 84 0.90 6.61 -4.19
CA ASN A 84 2.24 6.58 -4.76
C ASN A 84 2.30 7.15 -6.16
N ARG A 85 3.42 7.80 -6.49
CA ARG A 85 3.84 8.04 -7.87
C ARG A 85 4.98 7.09 -8.20
N LEU A 86 4.77 6.21 -9.17
CA LEU A 86 5.76 5.19 -9.54
C LEU A 86 6.94 5.79 -10.32
N PRO A 87 8.06 5.05 -10.47
CA PRO A 87 9.24 5.53 -11.20
C PRO A 87 8.99 5.91 -12.67
N ASP A 88 7.92 5.39 -13.28
CA ASP A 88 7.47 5.76 -14.64
C ASP A 88 6.63 7.05 -14.68
N GLY A 89 6.38 7.66 -13.52
CA GLY A 89 5.59 8.88 -13.35
C GLY A 89 4.09 8.66 -13.14
N GLY A 90 3.59 7.42 -13.21
CA GLY A 90 2.18 7.10 -13.02
C GLY A 90 1.75 7.18 -11.55
N ASP A 91 0.64 7.86 -11.28
CA ASP A 91 0.01 7.84 -9.96
C ASP A 91 -0.80 6.55 -9.76
N VAL A 92 -0.60 5.92 -8.60
CA VAL A 92 -1.27 4.68 -8.19
C VAL A 92 -1.88 4.89 -6.82
N ASP A 93 -3.19 4.84 -6.78
CA ASP A 93 -3.97 4.84 -5.55
C ASP A 93 -4.80 3.56 -5.47
N LEU A 94 -4.31 2.60 -4.68
CA LEU A 94 -5.01 1.33 -4.47
C LEU A 94 -6.14 1.45 -3.43
N THR A 95 -6.29 2.61 -2.80
CA THR A 95 -7.24 2.88 -1.71
C THR A 95 -8.20 4.03 -2.03
N ALA A 96 -8.31 4.41 -3.31
CA ALA A 96 -9.18 5.52 -3.75
C ALA A 96 -10.66 5.30 -3.41
N ASP A 97 -11.08 4.03 -3.34
CA ASP A 97 -12.46 3.63 -3.04
C ASP A 97 -12.82 3.68 -1.55
N GLN A 98 -11.91 4.15 -0.69
CA GLN A 98 -12.17 4.29 0.75
C GLN A 98 -13.14 5.44 1.10
N PHE A 99 -13.27 6.41 0.19
CA PHE A 99 -13.95 7.67 0.43
C PHE A 99 -15.45 7.59 0.17
N HIS A 100 -16.21 8.18 1.09
CA HIS A 100 -17.63 8.44 0.88
C HIS A 100 -17.80 9.53 -0.20
N PRO A 101 -18.91 9.56 -0.97
CA PRO A 101 -19.14 10.56 -2.01
C PRO A 101 -19.04 12.05 -1.61
N ARG A 102 -18.95 12.37 -0.31
CA ARG A 102 -18.81 13.74 0.21
C ARG A 102 -17.37 14.08 0.61
N GLU A 103 -16.50 13.08 0.67
CA GLU A 103 -15.07 13.24 0.96
C GLU A 103 -14.34 13.47 -0.36
N VAL A 104 -13.56 14.55 -0.42
CA VAL A 104 -12.81 14.95 -1.62
C VAL A 104 -11.34 15.07 -1.26
N VAL A 105 -10.47 14.42 -2.05
CA VAL A 105 -9.02 14.57 -1.93
C VAL A 105 -8.58 15.78 -2.75
N VAL A 106 -7.84 16.69 -2.12
CA VAL A 106 -7.33 17.92 -2.74
C VAL A 106 -5.81 17.99 -2.60
N GLY A 107 -5.16 18.45 -3.66
CA GLY A 107 -3.71 18.61 -3.71
C GLY A 107 -2.95 17.30 -3.89
N ALA A 108 -1.66 17.42 -4.15
CA ALA A 108 -0.74 16.30 -4.33
C ALA A 108 0.69 16.77 -4.02
N ARG A 109 1.18 16.48 -2.82
CA ARG A 109 2.52 16.89 -2.37
C ARG A 109 3.38 15.66 -2.13
N VAL A 110 4.52 15.58 -2.80
CA VAL A 110 5.51 14.54 -2.55
C VAL A 110 6.06 14.68 -1.13
N GLN A 111 6.07 13.58 -0.39
CA GLN A 111 6.58 13.49 0.97
C GLN A 111 7.85 12.63 1.02
N ARG A 112 8.83 13.10 1.79
CA ARG A 112 10.00 12.28 2.13
C ARG A 112 9.70 11.45 3.36
N ARG A 113 9.80 10.14 3.21
CA ARG A 113 9.67 9.19 4.33
C ARG A 113 10.94 9.23 5.19
N PRO A 114 10.84 9.38 6.52
CA PRO A 114 11.97 9.18 7.42
C PRO A 114 12.53 7.75 7.32
N ALA A 115 13.81 7.56 7.60
CA ALA A 115 14.42 6.24 7.60
C ALA A 115 13.77 5.33 8.67
N GLY A 116 13.54 4.06 8.31
CA GLY A 116 13.01 3.05 9.22
C GLY A 116 11.49 2.84 9.15
N PRO A 117 10.93 2.13 10.14
CA PRO A 117 9.50 1.87 10.22
C PRO A 117 8.73 3.16 10.54
N PRO A 118 7.45 3.27 10.11
CA PRO A 118 6.66 4.46 10.38
C PRO A 118 6.42 4.62 11.88
N GLY A 119 6.41 5.87 12.37
CA GLY A 119 6.10 6.16 13.77
C GLY A 119 4.62 5.94 14.11
N ARG A 120 3.73 6.36 13.20
CA ARG A 120 2.28 6.15 13.31
C ARG A 120 1.87 4.87 12.58
N CYS A 121 0.90 4.14 13.11
CA CYS A 121 0.42 2.87 12.52
C CYS A 121 1.50 1.81 12.28
N ARG A 122 2.57 1.80 13.10
CA ARG A 122 3.69 0.86 12.97
C ARG A 122 3.24 -0.60 12.97
N GLN A 123 2.38 -0.96 13.91
CA GLN A 123 1.90 -2.34 14.07
C GLN A 123 1.03 -2.77 12.88
N GLN A 124 0.16 -1.88 12.40
CA GLN A 124 -0.69 -2.08 11.23
C GLN A 124 0.17 -2.29 9.97
N TYR A 125 1.17 -1.43 9.77
CA TYR A 125 2.12 -1.56 8.66
C TYR A 125 2.89 -2.88 8.74
N GLU A 126 3.45 -3.24 9.90
CA GLU A 126 4.20 -4.50 10.07
C GLU A 126 3.30 -5.72 9.84
N LEU A 127 2.05 -5.68 10.31
CA LEU A 127 1.07 -6.74 10.07
C LEU A 127 0.71 -6.88 8.59
N LEU A 128 0.31 -5.78 7.95
CA LEU A 128 -0.05 -5.78 6.53
C LEU A 128 1.13 -6.22 5.67
N ARG A 129 2.34 -5.73 5.97
CA ARG A 129 3.57 -6.12 5.26
C ARG A 129 3.83 -7.61 5.39
N ARG A 130 3.66 -8.21 6.58
CA ARG A 130 3.81 -9.66 6.76
C ARG A 130 2.80 -10.45 5.92
N ARG A 131 1.52 -10.05 5.93
CA ARG A 131 0.47 -10.70 5.11
C ARG A 131 0.78 -10.65 3.63
N VAL A 132 1.12 -9.45 3.13
CA VAL A 132 1.45 -9.23 1.71
C VAL A 132 2.65 -10.06 1.29
N LEU A 133 3.74 -10.05 2.08
CA LEU A 133 4.94 -10.82 1.74
C LEU A 133 4.69 -12.33 1.77
N SER A 134 3.94 -12.84 2.76
CA SER A 134 3.55 -14.26 2.80
C SER A 134 2.75 -14.64 1.55
N ALA A 135 1.73 -13.85 1.19
CA ALA A 135 0.91 -14.12 0.02
C ALA A 135 1.68 -14.03 -1.31
N LEU A 136 2.71 -13.17 -1.39
CA LEU A 136 3.60 -13.11 -2.55
C LEU A 136 4.54 -14.33 -2.61
N ASP A 137 4.92 -14.91 -1.48
CA ASP A 137 5.75 -16.12 -1.44
C ASP A 137 4.94 -17.38 -1.76
N ASP A 138 3.67 -17.43 -1.31
CA ASP A 138 2.75 -18.54 -1.58
C ASP A 138 2.23 -18.57 -3.03
N ASN A 139 2.35 -17.46 -3.77
CA ASN A 139 1.89 -17.34 -5.16
C ASN A 139 2.96 -16.71 -6.07
N PRO A 140 4.15 -17.33 -6.25
CA PRO A 140 5.33 -16.69 -6.84
C PRO A 140 5.13 -16.30 -8.32
N ALA A 141 4.34 -17.05 -9.07
CA ALA A 141 3.89 -16.68 -10.41
C ALA A 141 2.37 -16.73 -10.37
N GLY A 142 1.69 -15.60 -10.62
CA GLY A 142 0.23 -15.58 -10.66
C GLY A 142 -0.25 -16.75 -11.50
N ASN A 143 -1.00 -17.65 -10.87
CA ASN A 143 -1.39 -18.95 -11.42
C ASN A 143 -1.88 -18.80 -12.86
N ASP A 144 -1.04 -19.14 -13.83
CA ASP A 144 -1.41 -19.35 -15.23
C ASP A 144 -2.26 -20.62 -15.25
N VAL A 145 -3.56 -20.46 -15.01
CA VAL A 145 -4.55 -21.49 -15.29
C VAL A 145 -5.79 -20.80 -15.82
N ALA A 146 -5.80 -20.69 -17.15
CA ALA A 146 -7.01 -20.99 -17.90
C ALA A 146 -7.50 -22.40 -17.49
N SER A 147 -8.74 -22.50 -17.06
CA SER A 147 -9.58 -23.69 -17.12
C SER A 147 -11.04 -23.26 -17.16
#